data_AF-A0AAW2AMP3-F1
#
_entry.id   AF-A0AAW2AMP3-F1
#
_cell.length_a   1.000
_cell.length_b   1.000
_cell.length_c   1.000
_cell.angle_alpha   90.00
_cell.angle_beta   90.00
_cell.angle_gamma   90.00
#
_symmetry.space_group_name_H-M   'P 1'
#
loop_
_entity.id
_entity.type
_entity.pdbx_description
1 polymer ?
#
loop_
_entity_poly.entity_id
_entity_poly.type
_entity_poly.pdbx_seq_one_letter_code
_entity_poly.pdbx_strand_id
1 'polypeptide(L)'
;MTEELDEEVLDSLAEIEKLYTVFDGASQEDVSYAKVFWNSLSLQPPIESRLVSADIRQRLKVAKTPHSTDAASKQESWSKRDDEIQQDVYMKQKQEERQKYMEMAKKRDQIIALLKKQRNERIKKEMISYQHKQRKGNPVEKRLAPKTLSSPADEDQKEVQKLQ
;
A
#
# COMPACT_ATOMS: atom_id res chain seq x y z
N MET A 1 -12.20 4.59 -61.23
CA MET A 1 -12.29 3.22 -60.71
C MET A 1 -12.15 3.36 -59.21
N THR A 2 -13.25 3.23 -58.49
CA THR A 2 -13.26 3.18 -57.02
C THR A 2 -12.96 1.73 -56.66
N GLU A 3 -11.81 1.49 -56.04
CA GLU A 3 -11.42 0.17 -55.55
C GLU A 3 -12.30 -0.15 -54.34
N GLU A 4 -13.28 -1.03 -54.53
CA GLU A 4 -14.07 -1.63 -53.46
C GLU A 4 -13.12 -2.59 -52.72
N LEU A 5 -12.75 -2.23 -51.48
CA LEU A 5 -12.00 -3.11 -50.59
C LEU A 5 -12.92 -4.26 -50.16
N ASP A 6 -12.44 -5.50 -50.30
CA ASP A 6 -13.17 -6.71 -49.93
C ASP A 6 -13.67 -6.65 -48.48
N GLU A 7 -14.96 -6.88 -48.26
CA GLU A 7 -15.63 -6.85 -46.94
C GLU A 7 -14.94 -7.75 -45.90
N GLU A 8 -14.32 -8.86 -46.34
CA GLU A 8 -13.54 -9.77 -45.51
C GLU A 8 -12.29 -9.11 -44.89
N VAL A 9 -11.70 -8.14 -45.59
CA VAL A 9 -10.54 -7.37 -45.12
C VAL A 9 -10.97 -6.31 -44.11
N LEU A 10 -12.17 -5.75 -44.26
CA LEU A 10 -12.74 -4.79 -43.30
C LEU A 10 -13.15 -5.47 -41.99
N ASP A 11 -13.76 -6.65 -42.08
CA ASP A 11 -14.13 -7.45 -40.91
C ASP A 11 -12.90 -7.90 -40.10
N SER A 12 -11.83 -8.32 -40.78
CA SER A 12 -10.57 -8.69 -40.12
C SER A 12 -9.87 -7.49 -39.48
N LEU A 13 -9.95 -6.29 -40.07
CA LEU A 13 -9.45 -5.06 -39.45
C LEU A 13 -10.25 -4.67 -38.21
N ALA A 14 -11.59 -4.79 -38.25
CA ALA A 14 -12.45 -4.54 -37.10
C ALA A 14 -12.21 -5.55 -35.95
N GLU A 15 -11.88 -6.78 -36.29
CA GLU A 15 -11.52 -7.81 -35.30
C GLU A 15 -10.14 -7.55 -34.66
N ILE A 16 -9.17 -7.05 -35.43
CA ILE A 16 -7.90 -6.53 -34.91
C ILE A 16 -8.14 -5.30 -34.04
N GLU A 17 -9.10 -4.46 -34.41
CA GLU A 17 -9.46 -3.26 -33.66
C GLU A 17 -9.95 -3.58 -32.25
N LYS A 18 -10.68 -4.68 -32.12
CA LYS A 18 -11.20 -5.20 -30.86
C LYS A 18 -10.12 -5.80 -29.95
N LEU A 19 -8.96 -6.14 -30.49
CA LEU A 19 -7.85 -6.77 -29.76
C LEU A 19 -6.87 -5.77 -29.13
N TYR A 20 -6.98 -4.48 -29.48
CA TYR A 20 -6.13 -3.45 -28.89
C TYR A 20 -6.87 -2.65 -27.82
N THR A 21 -6.12 -2.08 -26.88
CA THR A 21 -6.62 -1.09 -25.92
C THR A 21 -5.86 0.22 -26.13
N VAL A 22 -6.57 1.29 -26.49
CA VAL A 22 -5.99 2.63 -26.65
C VAL A 22 -6.24 3.46 -25.38
N PHE A 23 -5.21 4.12 -24.90
CA PHE A 23 -5.26 5.04 -23.77
C PHE A 23 -5.51 6.47 -24.27
N ASP A 24 -6.73 6.73 -24.74
CA ASP A 24 -7.12 8.08 -25.15
C ASP A 24 -7.47 8.95 -23.93
N GLY A 25 -7.02 10.21 -23.93
CA GLY A 25 -7.22 11.15 -22.81
C GLY A 25 -6.41 10.86 -21.54
N ALA A 26 -5.60 9.80 -21.50
CA ALA A 26 -4.73 9.49 -20.36
C ALA A 26 -3.50 10.42 -20.32
N SER A 27 -2.94 10.62 -19.11
CA SER A 27 -1.71 11.40 -18.96
C SER A 27 -0.50 10.66 -19.55
N GLN A 28 0.54 11.40 -19.95
CA GLN A 28 1.77 10.79 -20.46
C GLN A 28 2.44 9.86 -19.44
N GLU A 29 2.27 10.14 -18.15
CA GLU A 29 2.78 9.29 -17.06
C GLU A 29 2.04 7.95 -17.03
N ASP A 30 0.71 7.96 -17.11
CA ASP A 30 -0.10 6.73 -17.11
C ASP A 30 0.18 5.84 -18.31
N VAL A 31 0.35 6.44 -19.50
CA VAL A 31 0.76 5.72 -20.71
C VAL A 31 2.14 5.07 -20.51
N SER A 32 3.06 5.76 -19.84
CA SER A 32 4.39 5.21 -19.54
C SER A 32 4.32 4.04 -18.56
N TYR A 33 3.47 4.11 -17.53
CA TYR A 33 3.27 3.02 -16.57
C TYR A 33 2.64 1.81 -17.22
N ALA A 34 1.58 2.00 -18.02
CA ALA A 34 0.94 0.93 -18.76
C ALA A 34 1.94 0.20 -19.67
N LYS A 35 2.80 0.94 -20.38
CA LYS A 35 3.85 0.35 -21.22
C LYS A 35 4.82 -0.53 -20.41
N VAL A 36 5.30 -0.05 -19.27
CA VAL A 36 6.21 -0.82 -18.40
C VAL A 36 5.50 -2.07 -17.85
N PHE A 37 4.25 -1.91 -17.40
CA PHE A 37 3.43 -3.00 -16.87
C PHE A 37 3.20 -4.09 -17.91
N TRP A 38 2.69 -3.76 -19.09
CA TRP A 38 2.41 -4.74 -20.14
C TRP A 38 3.69 -5.38 -20.69
N ASN A 39 4.79 -4.63 -20.76
CA ASN A 39 6.09 -5.20 -21.11
C ASN A 39 6.56 -6.22 -20.07
N SER A 40 6.33 -5.97 -18.77
CA SER A 40 6.72 -6.89 -17.70
C SER A 40 6.04 -8.26 -17.78
N LEU A 41 4.81 -8.35 -18.30
CA LEU A 41 4.08 -9.60 -18.47
C LEU A 41 4.66 -10.51 -19.57
N SER A 42 5.40 -9.93 -20.53
CA SER A 42 6.10 -10.67 -21.57
C SER A 42 7.49 -11.15 -21.13
N LEU A 43 8.00 -10.64 -20.01
CA LEU A 43 9.29 -11.05 -19.46
C LEU A 43 9.16 -12.36 -18.71
N GLN A 44 10.19 -13.21 -18.85
CA GLN A 44 10.28 -14.41 -18.03
C GLN A 44 10.37 -13.99 -16.55
N PRO A 45 9.60 -14.63 -15.65
CA PRO A 45 9.68 -14.32 -14.23
C PRO A 45 11.14 -14.40 -13.76
N PRO A 46 11.60 -13.42 -12.96
CA PRO A 46 12.99 -13.36 -12.52
C PRO A 46 13.36 -14.66 -11.80
N ILE A 47 14.62 -15.09 -11.94
CA ILE A 47 15.08 -16.41 -11.45
C ILE A 47 14.81 -16.59 -9.95
N GLU A 48 14.81 -15.50 -9.19
CA GLU A 48 14.51 -15.45 -7.76
C GLU A 48 13.04 -15.77 -7.42
N SER A 49 12.13 -15.57 -8.36
CA SER A 49 10.71 -15.96 -8.23
C SER A 49 10.43 -17.40 -8.66
N ARG A 50 11.44 -18.11 -9.18
CA ARG A 50 11.29 -19.50 -9.62
C ARG A 50 11.50 -20.43 -8.43
N LEU A 51 10.47 -21.18 -8.06
CA LEU A 51 10.51 -22.17 -6.98
C LEU A 51 11.60 -23.24 -7.19
N VAL A 52 12.05 -23.43 -8.42
CA VAL A 52 13.14 -24.33 -8.81
C VAL A 52 14.09 -23.55 -9.71
N SER A 53 15.29 -23.25 -9.22
CA SER A 53 16.33 -22.64 -10.05
C SER A 53 16.76 -23.63 -11.14
N ALA A 54 16.85 -23.16 -12.38
CA ALA A 54 17.09 -24.00 -13.56
C ALA A 54 18.44 -24.75 -13.56
N ASP A 55 19.41 -24.34 -12.73
CA ASP A 55 20.76 -24.94 -12.71
C ASP A 55 21.27 -25.23 -11.29
N ILE A 56 20.39 -25.53 -10.33
CA ILE A 56 20.83 -26.15 -9.06
C ILE A 56 21.18 -27.60 -9.36
N ARG A 57 22.44 -27.82 -9.76
CA ARG A 57 23.05 -29.14 -9.69
C ARG A 57 23.50 -29.34 -8.25
N GLN A 58 22.94 -30.35 -7.59
CA GLN A 58 23.38 -30.78 -6.26
C GLN A 58 24.89 -31.10 -6.32
N ARG A 59 25.74 -30.20 -5.80
CA ARG A 59 27.20 -30.39 -5.72
C ARG A 59 27.62 -31.43 -4.67
N LEU A 60 26.67 -31.88 -3.85
CA LEU A 60 26.88 -32.91 -2.84
C LEU A 60 26.61 -34.29 -3.44
N LYS A 61 27.46 -35.26 -3.08
CA LYS A 61 27.24 -36.68 -3.43
C LYS A 61 25.86 -37.09 -2.90
N VAL A 62 24.97 -37.49 -3.80
CA VAL A 62 23.69 -38.11 -3.43
C VAL A 62 24.01 -39.36 -2.61
N ALA A 63 23.42 -39.49 -1.43
CA ALA A 63 23.59 -40.66 -0.60
C ALA A 63 23.15 -41.90 -1.39
N LYS A 64 24.02 -42.91 -1.49
CA LYS A 64 23.67 -44.18 -2.13
C LYS A 64 22.56 -44.83 -1.31
N THR A 65 21.43 -45.11 -1.94
CA THR A 65 20.37 -45.89 -1.30
C THR A 65 20.91 -47.28 -1.01
N PRO A 66 20.70 -47.83 0.20
CA PRO A 66 21.03 -49.21 0.46
C PRO A 66 20.19 -50.06 -0.48
N HIS A 67 20.82 -50.96 -1.22
CA HIS A 67 20.14 -52.02 -1.94
C HIS A 67 19.37 -52.86 -0.92
N SER A 68 18.13 -52.48 -0.66
CA SER A 68 17.13 -53.30 -0.02
C SER A 68 15.99 -53.38 -1.01
N THR A 69 15.74 -54.60 -1.47
CA THR A 69 14.43 -55.00 -1.95
C THR A 69 13.38 -54.48 -0.96
N ASP A 70 12.31 -53.90 -1.49
CA ASP A 70 11.18 -53.30 -0.77
C ASP A 70 11.42 -51.93 -0.10
N ALA A 71 11.54 -50.88 -0.91
CA ALA A 71 11.37 -49.50 -0.46
C ALA A 71 10.24 -48.82 -1.25
N ALA A 72 9.00 -49.26 -1.00
CA ALA A 72 7.83 -48.50 -1.37
C ALA A 72 7.86 -47.14 -0.64
N SER A 73 7.90 -46.07 -1.43
CA SER A 73 7.37 -44.73 -1.13
C SER A 73 7.27 -44.37 0.36
N LYS A 74 8.37 -43.94 0.98
CA LYS A 74 8.28 -43.17 2.22
C LYS A 74 7.90 -41.73 1.85
N GLN A 75 6.61 -41.56 1.54
CA GLN A 75 5.96 -40.25 1.54
C GLN A 75 6.22 -39.65 2.92
N GLU A 76 6.90 -38.50 2.99
CA GLU A 76 7.06 -37.76 4.23
C GLU A 76 5.66 -37.45 4.77
N SER A 77 5.23 -38.26 5.73
CA SER A 77 3.98 -38.06 6.44
C SER A 77 4.20 -36.88 7.38
N TRP A 78 3.86 -35.68 6.92
CA TRP A 78 3.64 -34.51 7.76
C TRP A 78 2.91 -34.97 9.02
N SER A 79 3.58 -34.87 10.16
CA SER A 79 3.05 -35.41 11.41
C SER A 79 2.18 -34.33 12.07
N LYS A 80 1.11 -34.71 12.78
CA LYS A 80 0.27 -33.76 13.54
C LYS A 80 1.07 -32.81 14.45
N ARG A 81 2.27 -33.24 14.87
CA ARG A 81 3.20 -32.46 15.69
C ARG A 81 3.78 -31.27 14.93
N ASP A 82 4.02 -31.41 13.63
CA ASP A 82 4.56 -30.33 12.79
C ASP A 82 3.52 -29.24 12.55
N ASP A 83 2.25 -29.62 12.38
CA ASP A 83 1.11 -28.68 12.25
C ASP A 83 0.92 -27.85 13.53
N GLU A 84 1.03 -28.50 14.70
CA GLU A 84 0.91 -27.84 16.01
C GLU A 84 2.05 -26.82 16.22
N ILE A 85 3.29 -27.18 15.85
CA ILE A 85 4.44 -26.27 15.91
C ILE A 85 4.23 -25.06 14.99
N GLN A 86 3.72 -25.28 13.77
CA GLN A 86 3.45 -24.18 12.83
C GLN A 86 2.36 -23.25 13.36
N GLN A 87 1.31 -23.79 13.96
CA GLN A 87 0.24 -23.01 14.57
C GLN A 87 0.74 -22.16 15.74
N ASP A 88 1.59 -22.73 16.61
CA ASP A 88 2.19 -22.01 17.74
C ASP A 88 3.10 -20.87 17.27
N VAL A 89 3.93 -21.11 16.25
CA VAL A 89 4.79 -20.06 15.66
C VAL A 89 3.94 -18.92 15.10
N TYR A 90 2.86 -19.25 14.37
CA TYR A 90 1.94 -18.25 13.83
C TYR A 90 1.25 -17.42 14.92
N MET A 91 0.76 -18.07 15.98
CA MET A 91 0.11 -17.39 17.09
C MET A 91 1.07 -16.48 17.85
N LYS A 92 2.32 -16.92 18.05
CA LYS A 92 3.37 -16.12 18.65
C LYS A 92 3.71 -14.88 17.83
N GLN A 93 3.88 -15.03 16.51
CA GLN A 93 4.12 -13.90 15.61
C GLN A 93 2.99 -12.86 15.69
N LYS A 94 1.74 -13.32 15.64
CA LYS A 94 0.56 -12.45 15.75
C LYS A 94 0.52 -11.69 17.09
N GLN A 95 0.93 -12.33 18.18
CA GLN A 95 0.99 -11.70 19.49
C GLN A 95 2.10 -10.65 19.57
N GLU A 96 3.28 -10.95 19.03
CA GLU A 96 4.42 -10.02 18.95
C GLU A 96 4.07 -8.78 18.12
N GLU A 97 3.43 -8.96 16.96
CA GLU A 97 2.95 -7.84 16.14
C GLU A 97 1.95 -6.98 16.90
N ARG A 98 0.98 -7.60 17.57
CA ARG A 98 -0.01 -6.87 18.38
C ARG A 98 0.65 -6.04 19.48
N GLN A 99 1.64 -6.61 20.17
CA GLN A 99 2.39 -5.90 21.21
C GLN A 99 3.18 -4.72 20.62
N LYS A 100 3.86 -4.93 19.50
CA LYS A 100 4.59 -3.88 18.78
C LYS A 100 3.67 -2.70 18.42
N TYR A 101 2.48 -2.97 17.87
CA TYR A 101 1.52 -1.91 17.54
C TYR A 101 0.97 -1.20 18.79
N MET A 102 0.74 -1.92 19.89
CA MET A 102 0.33 -1.29 21.15
C MET A 102 1.40 -0.35 21.71
N GLU A 103 2.68 -0.73 21.63
CA GLU A 103 3.78 0.16 22.04
C GLU A 103 3.89 1.40 21.17
N MET A 104 3.75 1.24 19.85
CA MET A 104 3.72 2.38 18.91
C MET A 104 2.57 3.33 19.21
N ALA A 105 1.38 2.81 19.52
CA ALA A 105 0.22 3.63 19.91
C ALA A 105 0.50 4.42 21.20
N LYS A 106 1.05 3.77 22.24
CA LYS A 106 1.45 4.45 23.49
C LYS A 106 2.47 5.57 23.23
N LYS A 107 3.47 5.32 22.39
CA LYS A 107 4.47 6.35 22.01
C LYS A 107 3.80 7.52 21.28
N ARG A 108 2.87 7.24 20.36
CA ARG A 108 2.11 8.27 19.65
C ARG A 108 1.29 9.13 20.62
N ASP A 109 0.61 8.52 21.59
CA ASP A 109 -0.17 9.24 22.59
C ASP A 109 0.70 10.15 23.47
N GLN A 110 1.89 9.69 23.85
CA GLN A 110 2.86 10.50 24.59
C GLN A 110 3.32 11.73 23.78
N ILE A 111 3.62 11.55 22.49
CA ILE A 111 3.99 12.66 21.58
C ILE A 111 2.85 13.67 21.48
N ILE A 112 1.62 13.19 21.26
CA ILE A 112 0.43 14.05 21.17
C ILE A 112 0.23 14.84 22.48
N ALA A 113 0.36 14.20 23.63
CA ALA A 113 0.25 14.86 24.93
C ALA A 113 1.32 15.94 25.13
N LEU A 114 2.57 15.64 24.74
CA LEU A 114 3.68 16.62 24.79
C LEU A 114 3.40 17.83 23.91
N LEU A 115 2.98 17.63 22.66
CA LEU A 115 2.66 18.70 21.72
C LEU A 115 1.49 19.56 22.21
N LYS A 116 0.45 18.94 22.80
CA LYS A 116 -0.66 19.66 23.44
C LYS A 116 -0.15 20.54 24.59
N LYS A 117 0.74 20.03 25.43
CA LYS A 117 1.34 20.80 26.54
C LYS A 117 2.13 22.00 26.00
N GLN A 118 3.00 21.78 25.03
CA GLN A 118 3.80 22.85 24.40
C GLN A 118 2.90 23.93 23.77
N ARG A 119 1.82 23.53 23.08
CA ARG A 119 0.84 24.46 22.54
C ARG A 119 0.19 25.31 23.62
N ASN A 120 -0.25 24.70 24.72
CA ASN A 120 -0.88 25.40 25.84
C ASN A 120 0.09 26.39 26.50
N GLU A 121 1.35 26.00 26.68
CA GLU A 121 2.39 26.89 27.19
C GLU A 121 2.65 28.07 26.25
N ARG A 122 2.69 27.83 24.94
CA ARG A 122 2.82 28.89 23.92
C ARG A 122 1.66 29.88 24.02
N ILE A 123 0.43 29.38 24.04
CA ILE A 123 -0.79 30.20 24.17
C ILE A 123 -0.74 31.04 25.45
N LYS A 124 -0.34 30.44 26.58
CA LYS A 124 -0.22 31.16 27.87
C LYS A 124 0.81 32.30 27.80
N LYS A 125 1.99 32.05 27.20
CA LYS A 125 3.02 33.08 27.02
C LYS A 125 2.56 34.20 26.09
N GLU A 126 1.93 33.83 24.97
CA GLU A 126 1.37 34.78 24.02
C GLU A 126 0.30 35.66 24.68
N MET A 127 -0.61 35.08 25.47
CA MET A 127 -1.67 35.80 26.18
C MET A 127 -1.12 36.91 27.09
N ILE A 128 -0.04 36.64 27.82
CA ILE A 128 0.65 37.65 28.65
C ILE A 128 1.31 38.71 27.75
N SER A 129 1.98 38.29 26.67
CA SER A 129 2.63 39.21 25.74
C SER A 129 1.64 40.16 25.04
N TYR A 130 0.45 39.67 24.66
CA TYR A 130 -0.58 40.47 24.01
C TYR A 130 -1.07 41.61 24.92
N GLN A 131 -1.11 41.40 26.24
CA GLN A 131 -1.49 42.43 27.20
C GLN A 131 -0.41 43.51 27.36
N HIS A 132 0.87 43.17 27.14
CA HIS A 132 2.00 44.08 27.32
C HIS A 132 2.52 44.71 26.01
N LYS A 133 2.01 44.27 24.84
CA LYS A 133 2.30 44.93 23.56
C LYS A 133 1.67 46.32 23.57
N GLN A 134 2.51 47.35 23.78
CA GLN A 134 2.16 48.75 23.59
C GLN A 134 1.51 48.90 22.20
N ARG A 135 0.22 49.26 22.19
CA ARG A 135 -0.54 49.59 20.98
C ARG A 135 0.13 50.81 20.33
N LYS A 136 1.12 50.60 19.46
CA LYS A 136 1.53 51.66 18.52
C LYS A 136 0.37 51.81 17.55
N GLY A 137 -0.45 52.82 17.79
CA GLY A 137 -1.70 53.04 17.09
C GLY A 137 -1.49 53.28 15.61
N ASN A 138 -2.32 52.62 14.79
CA ASN A 138 -2.92 53.19 13.60
C ASN A 138 -4.43 52.92 13.71
N PRO A 139 -5.30 53.94 13.80
CA PRO A 139 -6.73 53.76 13.93
C PRO A 139 -7.40 53.67 12.55
N VAL A 140 -7.01 52.70 11.72
CA VAL A 140 -7.66 52.37 10.43
C VAL A 140 -7.32 50.89 10.21
N GLU A 141 -8.05 49.91 10.73
CA GLU A 141 -9.31 49.37 10.20
C GLU A 141 -9.97 48.52 11.30
N LYS A 142 -11.01 49.05 11.93
CA LYS A 142 -12.01 48.24 12.62
C LYS A 142 -12.96 47.68 11.56
N ARG A 143 -12.70 46.48 11.05
CA ARG A 143 -13.63 45.41 10.59
C ARG A 143 -12.69 44.36 9.98
N LEU A 144 -12.50 43.19 10.55
CA LEU A 144 -13.44 42.08 10.43
C LEU A 144 -13.19 41.11 11.59
N ALA A 145 -14.28 40.68 12.22
CA ALA A 145 -14.29 39.68 13.27
C ALA A 145 -13.51 38.41 12.84
N PRO A 146 -12.89 37.68 13.78
CA PRO A 146 -12.41 36.34 13.47
C PRO A 146 -13.63 35.53 13.05
N LYS A 147 -13.73 35.20 11.76
CA LYS A 147 -14.60 34.14 11.28
C LYS A 147 -14.25 32.93 12.13
N THR A 148 -15.23 32.43 12.90
CA THR A 148 -15.17 31.14 13.55
C THR A 148 -14.72 30.13 12.50
N LEU A 149 -13.46 29.70 12.57
CA LEU A 149 -12.96 28.57 11.81
C LEU A 149 -13.72 27.36 12.34
N SER A 150 -14.80 27.01 11.62
CA SER A 150 -15.40 25.69 11.63
C SER A 150 -14.26 24.67 11.59
N SER A 151 -14.22 23.77 12.57
CA SER A 151 -13.28 22.67 12.55
C SER A 151 -13.63 21.79 11.35
N PRO A 152 -12.67 21.33 10.53
CA PRO A 152 -12.98 20.40 9.42
C PRO A 152 -13.65 19.10 9.91
N ALA A 153 -13.51 18.77 11.20
CA ALA A 153 -14.24 17.66 11.82
C ALA A 153 -15.76 17.89 11.93
N ASP A 154 -16.21 19.14 12.00
CA ASP A 154 -17.64 19.49 12.07
C ASP A 154 -18.31 19.48 10.69
N GLU A 155 -17.51 19.56 9.61
CA GLU A 155 -17.97 19.47 8.22
C GLU A 155 -18.19 18.00 7.82
N ASP A 156 -17.21 17.13 8.12
CA ASP A 156 -17.33 15.68 7.92
C ASP A 156 -18.56 15.08 8.63
N GLN A 157 -18.83 15.49 9.88
CA GLN A 157 -19.97 15.00 10.63
C GLN A 157 -21.32 15.39 10.01
N LYS A 158 -21.38 16.56 9.37
CA LYS A 158 -22.60 17.03 8.69
C LYS A 158 -22.79 16.34 7.35
N GLU A 159 -21.72 16.04 6.62
CA GLU A 159 -21.80 15.29 5.37
C GLU A 159 -22.31 13.86 5.58
N VAL A 160 -21.84 13.17 6.64
CA VAL A 160 -22.33 11.82 6.99
C VAL A 160 -23.82 11.83 7.33
N GLN A 161 -24.31 12.84 8.06
CA GLN A 161 -25.73 12.95 8.41
C GLN A 161 -26.64 13.24 7.21
N LYS A 162 -26.12 13.81 6.12
CA LYS A 162 -26.90 14.15 4.92
C LYS A 162 -27.17 12.95 4.01
N LEU A 163 -26.45 11.84 4.20
CA LEU A 163 -26.54 10.63 3.40
C LEU A 163 -27.45 9.55 4.03
N GLN A 164 -28.01 9.81 5.21
CA GLN A 164 -29.05 8.99 5.84
C GLN A 164 -30.45 9.55 5.56
#